data_AF-A0A084YZM2-F1
#
_entry.id   AF-A0A084YZM2-F1
#
_cell.length_a   1.000
_cell.length_b   1.000
_cell.length_c   1.000
_cell.angle_alpha   90.00
_cell.angle_beta   90.00
_cell.angle_gamma   90.00
#
_symmetry.space_group_name_H-M   'P 1'
#
loop_
_entity.id
_entity.type
_entity.pdbx_description
1 polymer ?
#
loop_
_entity_poly.entity_id
_entity_poly.type
_entity_poly.pdbx_seq_one_letter_code
_entity_poly.pdbx_strand_id
1 'polypeptide(L)' 'AIINKLIRILDRNCIKYTIADNGSITVGGRLYLSGTSITALPDNLTVGGSLDLRGTGITALPDNLTVGGSLDLRGTGI' A
#
# COMPACT_ATOMS: atom_id res chain seq x y z
N ALA A 1 2.35 7.14 -12.76
CA ALA A 1 1.23 6.28 -12.32
C ALA A 1 1.43 5.88 -10.86
N ILE A 2 0.33 5.70 -10.11
CA ILE A 2 0.32 5.28 -8.70
C ILE A 2 1.16 4.02 -8.47
N ILE A 3 1.00 3.03 -9.36
CA ILE A 3 1.69 1.74 -9.31
C ILE A 3 3.22 1.87 -9.28
N ASN A 4 3.80 2.76 -10.11
CA ASN A 4 5.25 2.97 -10.17
C ASN A 4 5.81 3.56 -8.88
N LYS A 5 5.01 4.34 -8.15
CA LYS A 5 5.45 4.96 -6.89
C LYS A 5 5.50 3.92 -5.78
N LEU A 6 4.48 3.06 -5.70
CA LEU A 6 4.45 1.96 -4.74
C LEU A 6 5.61 0.99 -4.99
N ILE A 7 5.80 0.51 -6.22
CA ILE A 7 6.89 -0.41 -6.58
C ILE A 7 8.26 0.15 -6.17
N ARG A 8 8.53 1.43 -6.47
CA ARG A 8 9.79 2.08 -6.06
C ARG A 8 9.99 2.09 -4.54
N ILE A 9 8.92 2.24 -3.76
CA ILE A 9 9.00 2.18 -2.29
C ILE A 9 9.28 0.76 -1.84
N LEU A 10 8.62 -0.24 -2.43
CA LEU A 10 8.84 -1.65 -2.12
C LEU A 10 10.29 -2.05 -2.42
N ASP A 11 10.79 -1.71 -3.62
CA ASP A 11 12.17 -1.99 -4.04
C ASP A 11 13.19 -1.30 -3.11
N ARG A 12 12.99 0.00 -2.81
CA ARG A 12 13.91 0.77 -1.96
C ARG A 12 13.99 0.23 -0.53
N ASN A 13 12.90 -0.29 0.00
CA ASN A 13 12.84 -0.86 1.35
C ASN A 13 13.10 -2.37 1.35
N CYS A 14 13.52 -2.95 0.23
CA CYS A 14 13.73 -4.39 0.07
C CYS A 14 12.53 -5.23 0.52
N ILE A 15 11.32 -4.71 0.34
CA ILE A 15 10.07 -5.40 0.70
C ILE A 15 9.79 -6.39 -0.43
N LYS A 16 9.60 -7.66 -0.07
CA LYS A 16 9.23 -8.69 -1.03
C LYS A 16 7.77 -8.51 -1.45
N TYR A 17 7.53 -8.54 -2.75
CA TYR A 17 6.20 -8.50 -3.34
C TYR A 17 6.12 -9.42 -4.57
N THR A 18 4.90 -9.72 -4.99
CA THR A 18 4.62 -10.36 -6.29
C THR A 18 3.68 -9.47 -7.11
N ILE A 19 3.76 -9.60 -8.43
CA ILE A 19 2.85 -8.98 -9.38
C ILE A 19 2.23 -10.12 -10.20
N ALA A 20 0.89 -10.18 -10.23
CA ALA A 20 0.15 -11.12 -11.07
C ALA A 20 -0.13 -10.51 -12.46
N ASP A 21 -0.48 -11.36 -13.43
CA ASP A 21 -0.76 -10.94 -14.82
C ASP A 21 -1.91 -9.92 -14.92
N ASN A 22 -2.84 -9.94 -13.96
CA ASN A 22 -3.93 -8.96 -13.85
C ASN A 22 -3.53 -7.64 -13.17
N GLY A 23 -2.24 -7.42 -12.89
CA GLY A 23 -1.72 -6.23 -12.24
C GLY A 23 -1.90 -6.18 -10.72
N SER A 24 -2.41 -7.25 -10.10
CA SER A 24 -2.51 -7.34 -8.63
C SER A 24 -1.13 -7.37 -7.99
N ILE A 25 -0.97 -6.59 -6.92
CA ILE A 25 0.27 -6.52 -6.13
C ILE A 25 0.03 -7.18 -4.77
N THR A 26 0.87 -8.14 -4.42
CA THR A 26 0.80 -8.81 -3.12
C THR A 26 2.08 -8.57 -2.33
N VAL A 27 1.93 -8.04 -1.11
CA VAL A 27 2.99 -7.92 -0.10
C VAL A 27 2.66 -8.88 1.03
N GLY A 28 3.47 -9.92 1.24
CA GLY A 28 3.16 -10.96 2.24
C GLY A 28 3.28 -10.52 3.70
N GLY A 29 4.01 -9.45 3.96
CA GLY A 29 4.32 -8.95 5.31
C GLY A 29 3.66 -7.62 5.64
N ARG A 30 4.26 -6.89 6.59
CA ARG A 30 3.85 -5.52 6.93
C ARG A 30 4.30 -4.54 5.85
N LEU A 31 3.48 -3.54 5.57
CA LEU A 31 3.76 -2.47 4.63
C LEU A 31 3.65 -1.12 5.35
N TYR A 32 4.79 -0.46 5.51
CA TYR A 32 4.87 0.86 6.16
C TYR A 32 5.02 1.95 5.11
N LEU A 33 3.98 2.75 4.92
CA LEU A 33 3.94 3.89 4.00
C LEU A 33 3.80 5.22 4.76
N SER A 34 3.91 5.20 6.09
CA SER A 34 3.74 6.37 6.95
C SER A 34 4.66 7.52 6.52
N GLY A 35 4.09 8.73 6.40
CA GLY A 35 4.82 9.94 6.02
C GLY A 35 5.38 9.93 4.59
N THR A 36 5.07 8.93 3.78
CA THR A 36 5.40 8.95 2.35
C THR A 36 4.48 9.90 1.60
N SER A 37 4.91 10.38 0.43
CA SER A 37 4.08 11.24 -0.42
C SER A 37 3.02 10.47 -1.23
N ILE A 38 2.67 9.24 -0.84
CA ILE A 38 1.59 8.49 -1.50
C ILE A 38 0.26 9.22 -1.28
N THR A 39 -0.53 9.30 -2.35
CA THR A 39 -1.86 9.91 -2.34
C THR A 39 -2.98 8.95 -2.78
N ALA A 40 -2.61 7.75 -3.26
CA ALA A 40 -3.54 6.71 -3.65
C ALA A 40 -2.83 5.35 -3.66
N LEU A 41 -3.60 4.27 -3.50
CA LEU A 41 -3.13 2.88 -3.62
C LEU A 41 -3.63 2.28 -4.93
N PRO A 42 -2.96 1.24 -5.49
CA PRO A 42 -3.50 0.51 -6.62
C PRO A 42 -4.71 -0.33 -6.22
N ASP A 43 -5.65 -0.50 -7.15
CA ASP A 43 -6.96 -1.11 -6.87
C ASP A 43 -6.87 -2.53 -6.29
N ASN A 44 -5.90 -3.32 -6.77
CA ASN A 44 -5.71 -4.72 -6.39
C ASN A 44 -4.46 -4.89 -5.51
N LEU A 45 -4.39 -4.16 -4.39
CA LEU A 45 -3.34 -4.31 -3.39
C LEU A 45 -3.75 -5.30 -2.31
N THR A 46 -2.96 -6.36 -2.13
CA THR A 46 -3.08 -7.29 -1.00
C THR A 46 -1.87 -7.14 -0.08
N VAL A 47 -2.12 -6.89 1.21
CA VAL A 47 -1.10 -6.86 2.27
C VAL A 47 -1.40 -7.96 3.28
N GLY A 48 -0.54 -8.98 3.35
CA GLY A 48 -0.73 -10.12 4.27
C GLY A 48 -0.54 -9.76 5.75
N GLY A 49 0.18 -8.68 6.05
CA GLY A 49 0.34 -8.14 7.40
C GLY A 49 -0.41 -6.82 7.62
N SER A 50 0.13 -5.98 8.51
CA SER A 50 -0.40 -4.64 8.78
C SER A 50 -0.01 -3.64 7.68
N LEU A 51 -0.90 -2.69 7.41
CA LEU A 51 -0.69 -1.56 6.51
C LEU A 51 -0.74 -0.25 7.30
N ASP A 52 0.38 0.49 7.30
CA ASP A 52 0.48 1.80 7.97
C ASP A 52 0.51 2.92 6.93
N LEU A 53 -0.56 3.71 6.86
CA LEU A 53 -0.74 4.84 5.94
C LEU A 53 -0.68 6.19 6.67
N ARG A 54 -0.21 6.23 7.91
CA ARG A 54 -0.27 7.44 8.74
C ARG A 54 0.40 8.65 8.08
N GLY A 55 -0.27 9.79 8.11
CA GLY A 55 0.27 11.04 7.57
C GLY A 55 0.56 11.01 6.07
N THR A 56 -0.08 10.11 5.31
CA THR A 56 -0.06 10.13 3.85
C THR A 56 -1.18 11.01 3.30
N GLY A 57 -1.07 11.43 2.04
CA GLY A 57 -2.09 12.24 1.36
C GLY A 57 -3.24 11.40 0.78
N ILE A 58 -3.51 10.21 1.32
CA ILE A 58 -4.58 9.33 0.87
C ILE A 58 -5.92 9.90 1.34
N THR A 59 -6.90 9.96 0.43
CA THR A 59 -8.27 10.45 0.70
C THR A 59 -9.34 9.39 0.45
N ALA A 60 -8.95 8.23 -0.09
CA ALA A 60 -9.82 7.08 -0.32
C ALA A 60 -8.98 5.80 -0.36
N LEU A 61 -9.58 4.68 0.05
CA LEU A 61 -9.02 3.35 -0.15
C LEU A 61 -9.64 2.74 -1.41
N PRO A 62 -8.90 1.90 -2.16
CA PRO A 62 -9.50 1.16 -3.26
C PRO A 62 -10.46 0.10 -2.74
N ASP A 63 -11.53 -0.15 -3.48
CA ASP A 63 -12.61 -1.07 -3.09
C ASP A 63 -12.11 -2.51 -2.83
N ASN A 64 -11.05 -2.93 -3.52
CA ASN A 64 -10.49 -4.28 -3.42
C ASN A 64 -9.21 -4.35 -2.55
N LEU A 65 -8.97 -3.36 -1.70
CA LEU A 65 -7.86 -3.41 -0.73
C LEU A 65 -8.07 -4.56 0.26
N THR A 66 -7.12 -5.50 0.32
CA THR A 66 -7.11 -6.57 1.33
C THR A 66 -5.95 -6.37 2.29
N VAL A 67 -6.23 -6.33 3.60
CA VAL A 67 -5.22 -6.23 4.68
C VAL A 67 -5.45 -7.35 5.69
N GLY A 68 -4.45 -8.21 5.89
CA GLY A 68 -4.53 -9.36 6.80
C GLY A 68 -4.35 -9.00 8.28
N GLY A 69 -3.85 -7.80 8.58
CA GLY A 69 -3.71 -7.27 9.93
C GLY A 69 -4.35 -5.90 10.10
N SER A 70 -3.79 -5.08 10.99
CA SER A 70 -4.25 -3.71 11.23
C SER A 70 -4.02 -2.78 10.04
N LEU A 71 -4.97 -1.88 9.81
CA LEU A 71 -4.86 -0.73 8.91
C LEU A 71 -4.83 0.56 9.74
N ASP A 72 -3.76 1.35 9.62
CA ASP A 72 -3.62 2.63 10.34
C ASP A 72 -3.73 3.82 9.38
N LEU A 73 -4.79 4.61 9.55
CA LEU A 73 -5.13 5.76 8.71
C LEU A 73 -4.95 7.10 9.44
N ARG A 74 -4.32 7.13 10.61
CA ARG A 74 -4.26 8.38 11.38
C ARG A 74 -3.54 9.48 10.61
N GLY A 75 -4.20 10.63 10.47
CA GLY A 75 -3.65 11.77 9.73
C GLY A 75 -3.67 11.61 8.20
N THR A 76 -4.46 10.68 7.66
CA THR A 76 -4.88 10.71 6.26
C THR A 76 -6.08 11.64 6.07
N GLY A 77 -6.50 11.88 4.83
CA GLY A 77 -7.73 12.62 4.51
C GLY A 77 -8.98 11.74 4.39
N ILE A 78 -9.00 10.60 5.09
CA ILE A 78 -10.14 9.67 5.20
C ILE A 78 -10.86 9.94 6.52
#